data_AF-A0A3M8SSH2-F1
#
_entry.id   AF-A0A3M8SSH2-F1
#
_cell.length_a   1.000
_cell.length_b   1.000
_cell.length_c   1.000
_cell.angle_alpha   90.00
_cell.angle_beta   90.00
_cell.angle_gamma   90.00
#
_symmetry.space_group_name_H-M   'P 1'
#
loop_
_entity.id
_entity.type
_entity.pdbx_description
1 polymer ?
#
loop_
_entity_poly.entity_id
_entity_poly.type
_entity_poly.pdbx_seq_one_letter_code
_entity_poly.pdbx_strand_id
1 'polypeptide(L)'
;MELELARSDIRQVYVIPTTQMTLDAIPKWMESTARLAVVAPSVAGGLTPEKLLEQLKSPDTVQTPIAVVFSDQLVSPVHAPLLVEHLGTTQYLPALEVVAHLNYGLDLRVWVGDGFDMPPPECAPADVLRLLLRYQAGCQALGDRWLMRESQETRSPANRVNQARRRLRLLHSLVMHEFQDSPLPADYRSIVSRIGRMHKHLVDSARAA
;
A
#
# COMPACT_ATOMS: atom_id res chain seq x y z
N MET A 1 6.89 -9.64 -20.27
CA MET A 1 6.45 -10.48 -19.13
C MET A 1 5.06 -10.98 -19.46
N GLU A 2 4.93 -12.22 -19.89
CA GLU A 2 3.61 -12.84 -20.10
C GLU A 2 3.19 -13.45 -18.76
N LEU A 3 2.04 -13.01 -18.23
CA LEU A 3 1.42 -13.67 -17.09
C LEU A 3 0.76 -14.93 -17.64
N GLU A 4 1.32 -16.11 -17.37
CA GLU A 4 0.62 -17.37 -17.58
C GLU A 4 -0.51 -17.48 -16.53
N LEU A 5 -1.64 -16.87 -16.84
CA LEU A 5 -2.85 -16.94 -16.04
C LEU A 5 -3.48 -18.33 -16.27
N ALA A 6 -3.09 -19.29 -15.44
CA ALA A 6 -3.57 -20.67 -15.52
C ALA A 6 -5.10 -20.74 -15.34
N ARG A 7 -5.76 -21.58 -16.13
CA ARG A 7 -7.16 -21.96 -15.94
C ARG A 7 -7.27 -22.87 -14.71
N SER A 8 -7.83 -22.38 -13.61
CA SER A 8 -8.15 -23.18 -12.42
C SER A 8 -9.06 -22.40 -11.47
N ASP A 9 -9.84 -23.10 -10.64
CA ASP A 9 -10.62 -22.55 -9.51
C ASP A 9 -9.75 -21.92 -8.39
N ILE A 10 -8.44 -21.76 -8.64
CA ILE A 10 -7.46 -21.21 -7.72
C ILE A 10 -7.52 -19.68 -7.74
N ARG A 11 -7.70 -19.08 -6.57
CA ARG A 11 -7.69 -17.62 -6.39
C ARG A 11 -6.26 -17.15 -6.21
N GLN A 12 -5.77 -16.27 -7.08
CA GLN A 12 -4.36 -15.84 -7.14
C GLN A 12 -4.21 -14.33 -6.96
N VAL A 13 -3.10 -13.93 -6.33
CA VAL A 13 -2.63 -12.55 -6.28
C VAL A 13 -1.25 -12.47 -6.92
N TYR A 14 -1.11 -11.68 -7.97
CA TYR A 14 0.16 -11.36 -8.60
C TYR A 14 0.63 -9.99 -8.14
N VAL A 15 1.77 -9.93 -7.47
CA VAL A 15 2.44 -8.67 -7.13
C VAL A 15 3.51 -8.38 -8.15
N ILE A 16 3.37 -7.27 -8.87
CA ILE A 16 4.25 -6.89 -9.98
C ILE A 16 4.74 -5.45 -9.85
N PRO A 17 5.91 -5.10 -10.43
CA PRO A 17 6.43 -3.74 -10.38
C PRO A 17 5.62 -2.82 -11.29
N THR A 18 5.48 -1.55 -10.91
CA THR A 18 4.96 -0.51 -11.78
C THR A 18 6.05 -0.06 -12.76
N THR A 19 5.95 -0.57 -13.98
CA THR A 19 6.77 -0.21 -15.14
C THR A 19 5.88 0.22 -16.30
N GLN A 20 6.42 0.92 -17.29
CA GLN A 20 5.65 1.26 -18.50
C GLN A 20 5.07 0.00 -19.17
N MET A 21 5.89 -1.05 -19.32
CA MET A 21 5.47 -2.33 -19.90
C MET A 21 4.28 -2.97 -19.15
N THR A 22 4.31 -2.97 -17.81
CA THR A 22 3.21 -3.54 -17.02
C THR A 22 1.96 -2.69 -17.07
N LEU A 23 2.08 -1.36 -17.18
CA LEU A 23 0.93 -0.47 -17.32
C LEU A 23 0.27 -0.63 -18.70
N ASP A 24 1.06 -0.69 -19.77
CA ASP A 24 0.57 -0.87 -21.14
C ASP A 24 -0.12 -2.24 -21.33
N ALA A 25 0.23 -3.22 -20.52
CA ALA A 25 -0.36 -4.56 -20.57
C ALA A 25 -1.72 -4.66 -19.86
N ILE A 26 -2.07 -3.71 -18.98
CA ILE A 26 -3.32 -3.75 -18.18
C ILE A 26 -4.57 -3.89 -19.06
N PRO A 27 -4.79 -3.08 -20.10
CA PRO A 27 -6.00 -3.21 -20.93
C PRO A 27 -6.13 -4.62 -21.52
N LYS A 28 -5.03 -5.16 -22.04
CA LYS A 28 -4.99 -6.52 -22.59
C LYS A 28 -5.30 -7.58 -21.52
N TRP A 29 -4.76 -7.44 -20.31
CA TRP A 29 -5.07 -8.36 -19.21
C TRP A 29 -6.56 -8.31 -18.83
N MET A 30 -7.13 -7.11 -18.73
CA MET A 30 -8.54 -6.92 -18.40
C MET A 30 -9.49 -7.45 -19.49
N GLU A 31 -9.12 -7.34 -20.76
CA GLU A 31 -9.88 -7.90 -21.89
C GLU A 31 -9.77 -9.43 -21.97
N SER A 32 -8.57 -9.98 -21.75
CA SER A 32 -8.30 -11.40 -21.96
C SER A 32 -8.63 -12.27 -20.75
N THR A 33 -8.70 -11.69 -19.56
CA THR A 33 -8.94 -12.42 -18.31
C THR A 33 -10.26 -11.99 -17.70
N ALA A 34 -11.27 -12.84 -17.89
CA ALA A 34 -12.54 -12.66 -17.24
C ALA A 34 -12.34 -12.56 -15.72
N ARG A 35 -12.92 -11.51 -15.11
CA ARG A 35 -12.92 -11.29 -13.66
C ARG A 35 -11.55 -11.01 -13.04
N LEU A 36 -10.64 -10.41 -13.81
CA LEU A 36 -9.40 -9.84 -13.28
C LEU A 36 -9.67 -8.59 -12.45
N ALA A 37 -9.16 -8.55 -11.23
CA ALA A 37 -9.06 -7.33 -10.43
C ALA A 37 -7.66 -6.72 -10.56
N VAL A 38 -7.58 -5.42 -10.85
CA VAL A 38 -6.29 -4.70 -10.88
C VAL A 38 -6.27 -3.70 -9.74
N VAL A 39 -5.41 -3.90 -8.74
CA VAL A 39 -5.22 -2.97 -7.62
C VAL A 39 -4.06 -2.04 -7.95
N ALA A 40 -4.40 -0.87 -8.45
CA ALA A 40 -3.47 0.13 -8.94
C ALA A 40 -4.10 1.53 -8.77
N PRO A 41 -3.94 2.19 -7.61
CA PRO A 41 -4.60 3.47 -7.34
C PRO A 41 -4.28 4.57 -8.35
N SER A 42 -3.16 4.49 -9.08
CA SER A 42 -2.79 5.47 -10.11
C SER A 42 -3.32 5.14 -11.51
N VAL A 43 -4.04 4.03 -11.70
CA VAL A 43 -4.50 3.57 -13.01
C VAL A 43 -6.01 3.75 -13.14
N ALA A 44 -6.46 4.30 -14.27
CA ALA A 44 -7.87 4.42 -14.58
C ALA A 44 -8.54 3.03 -14.64
N GLY A 45 -9.65 2.86 -13.93
CA GLY A 45 -10.32 1.56 -13.80
C GLY A 45 -9.66 0.62 -12.77
N GLY A 46 -8.55 1.02 -12.15
CA GLY A 46 -7.94 0.31 -11.04
C GLY A 46 -8.79 0.37 -9.77
N LEU A 47 -8.70 -0.69 -8.97
CA LEU A 47 -9.30 -0.79 -7.64
C LEU A 47 -8.35 -0.22 -6.58
N THR A 48 -8.95 0.24 -5.49
CA THR A 48 -8.21 0.49 -4.24
C THR A 48 -8.10 -0.80 -3.43
N PRO A 49 -7.15 -0.91 -2.49
CA PRO A 49 -7.04 -2.06 -1.60
C PRO A 49 -8.36 -2.38 -0.89
N GLU A 50 -9.09 -1.36 -0.41
CA GLU A 50 -10.36 -1.51 0.30
C GLU A 50 -11.42 -2.16 -0.58
N LYS A 51 -11.54 -1.71 -1.85
CA LYS A 51 -12.49 -2.29 -2.81
C LYS A 51 -12.18 -3.75 -3.11
N LEU A 52 -10.90 -4.12 -3.21
CA LEU A 52 -10.54 -5.54 -3.36
C LEU A 52 -10.98 -6.33 -2.12
N LEU A 53 -10.67 -5.85 -0.92
CA LEU A 53 -11.06 -6.55 0.32
C LEU A 53 -12.58 -6.65 0.47
N GLU A 54 -13.34 -5.63 0.08
CA GLU A 54 -14.81 -5.67 0.04
C GLU A 54 -15.33 -6.73 -0.91
N GLN A 55 -14.72 -6.85 -2.10
CA GLN A 55 -15.01 -7.96 -3.01
C GLN A 55 -14.73 -9.28 -2.28
N LEU A 56 -13.52 -9.52 -1.77
CA LEU A 56 -13.16 -10.79 -1.13
C LEU A 56 -14.07 -11.21 0.05
N LYS A 57 -14.76 -10.27 0.71
CA LYS A 57 -15.70 -10.52 1.81
C LYS A 57 -17.08 -10.99 1.37
N SER A 58 -17.51 -10.64 0.16
CA SER A 58 -18.89 -10.91 -0.25
C SER A 58 -19.07 -12.42 -0.52
N PRO A 59 -20.11 -13.08 0.01
CA PRO A 59 -20.35 -14.51 -0.20
C PRO A 59 -20.51 -14.89 -1.69
N ASP A 60 -20.87 -13.92 -2.55
CA ASP A 60 -20.96 -14.10 -4.00
C ASP A 60 -19.59 -14.00 -4.72
N THR A 61 -18.47 -13.73 -4.01
CA THR A 61 -17.12 -13.59 -4.61
C THR A 61 -16.33 -14.86 -4.84
N VAL A 62 -17.04 -15.95 -5.05
CA VAL A 62 -16.56 -17.02 -5.94
C VAL A 62 -16.12 -16.45 -7.31
N GLN A 63 -16.50 -15.21 -7.64
CA GLN A 63 -16.26 -14.55 -8.92
C GLN A 63 -14.90 -13.85 -9.12
N THR A 64 -14.02 -13.60 -8.14
CA THR A 64 -12.70 -12.97 -8.41
C THR A 64 -11.56 -13.99 -8.28
N PRO A 65 -11.16 -14.66 -9.37
CA PRO A 65 -10.11 -15.66 -9.33
C PRO A 65 -8.70 -15.05 -9.37
N ILE A 66 -8.50 -13.85 -9.93
CA ILE A 66 -7.16 -13.30 -10.13
C ILE A 66 -7.15 -11.82 -9.75
N ALA A 67 -6.19 -11.43 -8.91
CA ALA A 67 -5.87 -10.03 -8.64
C ALA A 67 -4.43 -9.73 -9.06
N VAL A 68 -4.21 -8.62 -9.76
CA VAL A 68 -2.89 -8.05 -10.03
C VAL A 68 -2.73 -6.81 -9.15
N VAL A 69 -1.73 -6.82 -8.29
CA VAL A 69 -1.49 -5.78 -7.29
C VAL A 69 -0.17 -5.08 -7.60
N PHE A 70 -0.24 -3.76 -7.77
CA PHE A 70 0.93 -2.90 -7.87
C PHE A 70 1.30 -2.42 -6.46
N SER A 71 1.91 -3.31 -5.68
CA SER A 71 2.23 -3.05 -4.27
C SER A 71 3.14 -1.85 -4.10
N ASP A 72 4.00 -1.54 -5.06
CA ASP A 72 4.85 -0.34 -5.07
C ASP A 72 4.07 0.99 -5.21
N GLN A 73 2.80 0.96 -5.62
CA GLN A 73 1.90 2.12 -5.60
C GLN A 73 1.22 2.33 -4.24
N LEU A 74 1.20 1.31 -3.39
CA LEU A 74 0.56 1.33 -2.08
C LEU A 74 1.46 2.01 -1.04
N VAL A 75 1.76 3.29 -1.24
CA VAL A 75 2.73 4.02 -0.43
C VAL A 75 2.10 4.94 0.60
N SER A 76 0.79 5.21 0.53
CA SER A 76 0.08 6.08 1.47
C SER A 76 0.03 5.49 2.89
N PRO A 77 -0.17 6.30 3.94
CA PRO A 77 -0.30 5.78 5.31
C PRO A 77 -1.50 4.84 5.50
N VAL A 78 -2.52 4.96 4.63
CA VAL A 78 -3.70 4.11 4.64
C VAL A 78 -3.36 2.74 4.05
N HIS A 79 -2.63 2.71 2.93
CA HIS A 79 -2.34 1.47 2.21
C HIS A 79 -1.09 0.74 2.71
N ALA A 80 -0.11 1.46 3.29
CA ALA A 80 1.10 0.91 3.91
C ALA A 80 1.19 1.28 5.39
N PRO A 81 0.46 0.55 6.27
CA PRO A 81 0.42 0.82 7.70
C PRO A 81 1.47 0.04 8.50
N LEU A 82 2.07 -1.02 7.95
CA LEU A 82 2.91 -1.95 8.72
C LEU A 82 4.34 -1.42 8.80
N LEU A 83 4.79 -1.06 9.99
CA LEU A 83 6.18 -0.68 10.24
C LEU A 83 7.05 -1.94 10.35
N VAL A 84 8.06 -2.05 9.50
CA VAL A 84 8.97 -3.20 9.46
C VAL A 84 10.40 -2.71 9.55
N GLU A 85 11.19 -3.36 10.40
CA GLU A 85 12.63 -3.19 10.48
C GLU A 85 13.33 -4.41 9.87
N HIS A 86 14.22 -4.18 8.91
CA HIS A 86 15.00 -5.22 8.26
C HIS A 86 16.37 -4.69 7.83
N LEU A 87 17.43 -5.42 8.18
CA LEU A 87 18.83 -5.07 7.85
C LEU A 87 19.20 -3.62 8.20
N GLY A 88 18.74 -3.13 9.36
CA GLY A 88 19.00 -1.76 9.82
C GLY A 88 18.21 -0.68 9.07
N THR A 89 17.26 -1.07 8.22
CA THR A 89 16.32 -0.14 7.56
C THR A 89 14.92 -0.31 8.13
N THR A 90 14.27 0.80 8.44
CA THR A 90 12.90 0.82 8.95
C THR A 90 12.00 1.50 7.93
N GLN A 91 10.94 0.81 7.51
CA GLN A 91 10.02 1.33 6.49
C GLN A 91 8.59 0.78 6.66
N TYR A 92 7.63 1.47 6.05
CA TYR A 92 6.24 1.07 6.02
C TYR A 92 5.91 0.21 4.79
N LEU A 93 5.34 -0.97 5.01
CA LEU A 93 4.91 -1.90 3.98
C LEU A 93 3.37 -2.02 3.90
N PRO A 94 2.83 -2.39 2.72
CA PRO A 94 1.42 -2.70 2.56
C PRO A 94 1.01 -3.94 3.37
N ALA A 95 -0.24 -3.94 3.81
CA ALA A 95 -0.85 -5.08 4.51
C ALA A 95 -1.73 -5.94 3.58
N LEU A 96 -1.99 -5.47 2.36
CA LEU A 96 -2.99 -6.07 1.47
C LEU A 96 -2.64 -7.52 1.13
N GLU A 97 -1.38 -7.79 0.81
CA GLU A 97 -0.89 -9.09 0.36
C GLU A 97 -0.90 -10.09 1.52
N VAL A 98 -0.54 -9.64 2.72
CA VAL A 98 -0.62 -10.43 3.96
C VAL A 98 -2.07 -10.85 4.21
N VAL A 99 -3.01 -9.90 4.16
CA VAL A 99 -4.42 -10.15 4.41
C VAL A 99 -5.02 -11.04 3.31
N ALA A 100 -4.73 -10.77 2.04
CA ALA A 100 -5.24 -11.56 0.93
C ALA A 100 -4.77 -13.02 1.01
N HIS A 101 -3.50 -13.25 1.35
CA HIS A 101 -2.95 -14.59 1.47
C HIS A 101 -3.47 -15.32 2.72
N LEU A 102 -3.28 -14.75 3.90
CA LEU A 102 -3.52 -15.45 5.17
C LEU A 102 -4.99 -15.48 5.60
N ASN A 103 -5.75 -14.43 5.29
CA ASN A 103 -7.15 -14.33 5.76
C ASN A 103 -8.15 -14.77 4.69
N TYR A 104 -7.80 -14.66 3.41
CA TYR A 104 -8.70 -14.99 2.30
C TYR A 104 -8.22 -16.19 1.47
N GLY A 105 -7.05 -16.76 1.78
CA GLY A 105 -6.56 -17.99 1.15
C GLY A 105 -6.17 -17.83 -0.31
N LEU A 106 -5.75 -16.63 -0.74
CA LEU A 106 -5.29 -16.42 -2.12
C LEU A 106 -3.83 -16.85 -2.27
N ASP A 107 -3.52 -17.54 -3.37
CA ASP A 107 -2.16 -17.91 -3.73
C ASP A 107 -1.38 -16.66 -4.14
N LEU A 108 -0.44 -16.26 -3.29
CA LEU A 108 0.36 -15.06 -3.48
C LEU A 108 1.61 -15.38 -4.31
N ARG A 109 1.72 -14.73 -5.48
CA ARG A 109 2.88 -14.80 -6.39
C ARG A 109 3.50 -13.42 -6.50
N VAL A 110 4.74 -13.28 -6.03
CA VAL A 110 5.43 -12.00 -5.94
C VAL A 110 6.62 -11.97 -6.87
N TRP A 111 6.69 -10.99 -7.75
CA TRP A 111 7.85 -10.79 -8.61
C TRP A 111 9.08 -10.36 -7.78
N VAL A 112 10.23 -10.98 -7.98
CA VAL A 112 11.44 -10.71 -7.16
C VAL A 112 12.68 -10.33 -7.98
N GLY A 113 12.49 -9.92 -9.23
CA GLY A 113 13.59 -9.50 -10.13
C GLY A 113 13.77 -10.44 -11.31
N ASP A 114 13.97 -11.72 -11.03
CA ASP A 114 14.29 -12.80 -11.98
C ASP A 114 13.15 -13.79 -12.19
N GLY A 115 12.06 -13.67 -11.42
CA GLY A 115 10.90 -14.54 -11.52
C GLY A 115 9.83 -14.20 -10.50
N PHE A 116 8.89 -15.12 -10.34
CA PHE A 116 7.89 -15.08 -9.26
C PHE A 116 8.29 -16.05 -8.16
N ASP A 117 8.12 -15.61 -6.93
CA ASP A 117 8.31 -16.42 -5.74
C ASP A 117 7.03 -16.40 -4.89
N MET A 118 6.87 -17.40 -4.04
CA MET A 118 5.67 -17.63 -3.24
C MET A 118 6.05 -17.79 -1.78
N PRO A 119 5.20 -17.34 -0.84
CA PRO A 119 5.42 -17.69 0.56
C PRO A 119 5.27 -19.21 0.77
N PRO A 120 5.86 -19.79 1.83
CA PRO A 120 5.63 -21.18 2.19
C PRO A 120 4.13 -21.48 2.41
N PRO A 121 3.66 -22.73 2.17
CA PRO A 121 2.26 -23.09 2.33
C PRO A 121 1.69 -22.81 3.73
N GLU A 122 2.50 -23.03 4.77
CA GLU A 122 2.22 -22.62 6.14
C GLU A 122 3.20 -21.51 6.50
N CYS A 123 2.74 -20.26 6.40
CA CYS A 123 3.60 -19.11 6.66
C CYS A 123 2.99 -18.13 7.66
N ALA A 124 3.86 -17.41 8.36
CA ALA A 124 3.48 -16.31 9.23
C ALA A 124 3.42 -15.00 8.43
N PRO A 125 2.74 -13.94 8.95
CA PRO A 125 2.76 -12.62 8.32
C PRO A 125 4.17 -12.10 7.99
N ALA A 126 5.17 -12.44 8.83
CA ALA A 126 6.56 -12.07 8.63
C ALA A 126 7.17 -12.64 7.34
N ASP A 127 6.74 -13.81 6.88
CA ASP A 127 7.27 -14.44 5.67
C ASP A 127 6.80 -13.72 4.42
N VAL A 128 5.52 -13.33 4.39
CA VAL A 128 4.95 -12.49 3.33
C VAL A 128 5.65 -11.13 3.29
N LEU A 129 5.89 -10.51 4.46
CA LEU A 129 6.61 -9.23 4.53
C LEU A 129 8.06 -9.35 4.03
N ARG A 130 8.78 -10.43 4.35
CA ARG A 130 10.12 -10.70 3.79
C ARG A 130 10.09 -10.87 2.28
N LEU A 131 9.05 -11.51 1.75
CA LEU A 131 8.86 -11.64 0.31
C LEU A 131 8.60 -10.27 -0.34
N LEU A 132 7.83 -9.39 0.28
CA LEU A 132 7.63 -8.01 -0.17
C LEU A 132 8.91 -7.15 -0.12
N LEU A 133 9.79 -7.39 0.86
CA LEU A 133 11.10 -6.75 0.92
C LEU A 133 11.99 -7.20 -0.27
N ARG A 134 11.95 -8.49 -0.63
CA ARG A 134 12.64 -9.00 -1.82
C ARG A 134 12.06 -8.42 -3.11
N TYR A 135 10.74 -8.28 -3.21
CA TYR A 135 10.09 -7.55 -4.30
C TYR A 135 10.62 -6.14 -4.43
N GLN A 136 10.70 -5.38 -3.34
CA GLN A 136 11.23 -4.01 -3.37
C GLN A 136 12.70 -3.98 -3.82
N ALA A 137 13.53 -4.91 -3.37
CA ALA A 137 14.91 -5.03 -3.84
C ALA A 137 14.96 -5.32 -5.35
N GLY A 138 14.09 -6.22 -5.84
CA GLY A 138 13.91 -6.46 -7.27
C GLY A 138 13.49 -5.20 -8.03
N CYS A 139 12.55 -4.42 -7.49
CA CYS A 139 12.10 -3.16 -8.08
C CYS A 139 13.21 -2.12 -8.14
N GLN A 140 14.05 -2.02 -7.10
CA GLN A 140 15.20 -1.12 -7.09
C GLN A 140 16.17 -1.43 -8.25
N ALA A 141 16.42 -2.72 -8.50
CA ALA A 141 17.29 -3.19 -9.58
C ALA A 141 16.77 -2.86 -10.99
N LEU A 142 15.49 -2.53 -11.16
CA LEU A 142 14.93 -2.17 -12.47
C LEU A 142 15.46 -0.83 -13.01
N GLY A 143 16.10 -0.01 -12.20
CA GLY A 143 16.57 1.28 -12.68
C GLY A 143 15.43 2.27 -12.86
N ASP A 144 15.58 3.10 -13.88
CA ASP A 144 14.60 4.13 -14.26
C ASP A 144 13.32 3.52 -14.85
N ARG A 145 13.30 2.20 -15.09
CA ARG A 145 12.09 1.48 -15.50
C ARG A 145 11.09 1.33 -14.36
N TRP A 146 11.52 1.50 -13.11
CA TRP A 146 10.63 1.48 -11.95
C TRP A 146 10.02 2.86 -11.72
N LEU A 147 8.79 3.04 -12.18
CA LEU A 147 8.11 4.33 -12.16
C LEU A 147 7.76 4.81 -10.75
N MET A 148 7.67 3.90 -9.77
CA MET A 148 7.33 4.22 -8.38
C MET A 148 8.53 4.42 -7.47
N ARG A 149 9.75 4.49 -8.03
CA ARG A 149 11.00 4.65 -7.26
C ARG A 149 10.93 5.84 -6.28
N GLU A 150 10.66 7.04 -6.77
CA GLU A 150 10.65 8.26 -5.94
C GLU A 150 9.53 8.22 -4.90
N SER A 151 8.40 7.59 -5.24
CA SER A 151 7.26 7.45 -4.33
C SER A 151 7.58 6.60 -3.09
N GLN A 152 8.62 5.76 -3.13
CA GLN A 152 9.01 4.93 -2.00
C GLN A 152 9.52 5.74 -0.81
N GLU A 153 10.03 6.95 -1.02
CA GLU A 153 10.47 7.80 0.09
C GLU A 153 9.35 8.05 1.10
N THR A 154 8.10 8.04 0.65
CA THR A 154 6.92 8.24 1.51
C THR A 154 6.67 7.09 2.50
N ARG A 155 7.35 5.95 2.32
CA ARG A 155 7.37 4.80 3.24
C ARG A 155 8.39 4.94 4.36
N SER A 156 9.25 5.95 4.34
CA SER A 156 10.18 6.18 5.46
C SER A 156 9.47 6.77 6.68
N PRO A 157 9.85 6.37 7.91
CA PRO A 157 9.32 6.97 9.14
C PRO A 157 9.50 8.49 9.19
N ALA A 158 10.66 8.99 8.78
CA ALA A 158 10.95 10.42 8.74
C ALA A 158 9.93 11.17 7.85
N ASN A 159 9.66 10.67 6.65
CA ASN A 159 8.66 11.30 5.77
C ASN A 159 7.24 11.14 6.29
N ARG A 160 6.88 10.02 6.92
CA ARG A 160 5.57 9.86 7.59
C ARG A 160 5.35 10.88 8.68
N VAL A 161 6.35 11.09 9.53
CA VAL A 161 6.31 12.11 10.59
C VAL A 161 6.18 13.50 9.97
N ASN A 162 6.96 13.82 8.95
CA ASN A 162 6.89 15.12 8.26
C ASN A 162 5.51 15.36 7.62
N GLN A 163 4.94 14.36 6.95
CA GLN A 163 3.59 14.43 6.37
C GLN A 163 2.52 14.61 7.46
N ALA A 164 2.60 13.86 8.57
CA ALA A 164 1.69 14.01 9.70
C ALA A 164 1.76 15.41 10.31
N ARG A 165 2.97 15.98 10.48
CA ARG A 165 3.14 17.35 10.96
C ARG A 165 2.52 18.38 10.01
N ARG A 166 2.70 18.24 8.70
CA ARG A 166 2.08 19.13 7.70
C ARG A 166 0.55 19.06 7.79
N ARG A 167 -0.04 17.86 7.87
CA ARG A 167 -1.49 17.66 8.02
C ARG A 167 -2.03 18.26 9.32
N LEU A 168 -1.34 18.08 10.44
CA LEU A 168 -1.73 18.68 11.71
C LEU A 168 -1.70 20.21 11.66
N ARG A 169 -0.68 20.80 11.02
CA ARG A 169 -0.63 22.27 10.80
C ARG A 169 -1.78 22.75 9.94
N LEU A 170 -2.09 22.05 8.85
CA LEU A 170 -3.22 22.39 7.99
C LEU A 170 -4.53 22.35 8.76
N LEU A 171 -4.80 21.27 9.50
CA LEU A 171 -6.00 21.16 10.34
C LEU A 171 -6.08 22.28 11.38
N HIS A 172 -4.96 22.60 12.02
CA HIS A 172 -4.89 23.73 12.95
C HIS A 172 -5.25 25.05 12.25
N SER A 173 -4.64 25.34 11.10
CA SER A 173 -4.91 26.56 10.34
C SER A 173 -6.36 26.64 9.87
N LEU A 174 -6.96 25.53 9.44
CA LEU A 174 -8.37 25.47 9.03
C LEU A 174 -9.30 25.83 10.19
N VAL A 175 -9.08 25.22 11.36
CA VAL A 175 -9.87 25.55 12.56
C VAL A 175 -9.70 27.03 12.94
N MET A 176 -8.47 27.56 12.91
CA MET A 176 -8.25 28.96 13.24
C MET A 176 -8.87 29.93 12.22
N HIS A 177 -8.89 29.57 10.95
CA HIS A 177 -9.49 30.38 9.88
C HIS A 177 -11.02 30.39 9.96
N GLU A 178 -11.65 29.24 10.22
CA GLU A 178 -13.10 29.12 10.39
C GLU A 178 -13.63 30.02 11.51
N PHE A 179 -12.83 30.20 12.57
CA PHE A 179 -13.15 31.06 13.71
C PHE A 179 -12.28 32.33 13.75
N GLN A 180 -11.90 32.89 12.59
CA GLN A 180 -11.07 34.10 12.57
C GLN A 180 -11.81 35.35 13.11
N ASP A 181 -13.12 35.44 12.86
CA ASP A 181 -13.96 36.60 13.21
C ASP A 181 -14.80 36.35 14.47
N SER A 182 -14.57 35.25 15.18
CA SER A 182 -15.36 34.84 16.35
C SER A 182 -14.51 34.03 17.33
N PRO A 183 -14.76 34.11 18.64
CA PRO A 183 -14.00 33.33 19.61
C PRO A 183 -14.15 31.82 19.36
N LEU A 184 -13.04 31.08 19.43
CA LEU A 184 -13.04 29.62 19.28
C LEU A 184 -14.00 28.97 20.29
N PRO A 185 -15.03 28.24 19.83
CA PRO A 185 -15.99 27.58 20.71
C PRO A 185 -15.29 26.61 21.66
N ALA A 186 -15.85 26.43 22.86
CA ALA A 186 -15.24 25.61 23.91
C ALA A 186 -14.93 24.17 23.42
N ASP A 187 -15.81 23.59 22.63
CA ASP A 187 -15.66 22.23 22.08
C ASP A 187 -14.43 22.10 21.17
N TYR A 188 -14.13 23.15 20.39
CA TYR A 188 -12.98 23.18 19.48
C TYR A 188 -11.64 23.47 20.18
N ARG A 189 -11.65 24.10 21.37
CA ARG A 189 -10.43 24.29 22.17
C ARG A 189 -9.77 22.96 22.53
N SER A 190 -10.58 21.95 22.82
CA SER A 190 -10.10 20.59 23.12
C SER A 190 -9.38 19.98 21.91
N ILE A 191 -9.92 20.18 20.71
CA ILE A 191 -9.38 19.70 19.43
C ILE A 191 -8.03 20.38 19.14
N VAL A 192 -7.98 21.71 19.24
CA VAL A 192 -6.74 22.49 19.05
C VAL A 192 -5.66 22.07 20.05
N SER A 193 -6.03 21.87 21.33
CA SER A 193 -5.08 21.40 22.35
C SER A 193 -4.53 20.01 22.02
N ARG A 194 -5.37 19.11 21.48
CA ARG A 194 -4.99 17.75 21.10
C ARG A 194 -4.06 17.76 19.89
N ILE A 195 -4.35 18.60 18.89
CA ILE A 195 -3.44 18.84 17.75
C ILE A 195 -2.08 19.32 18.25
N GLY A 196 -2.05 20.26 19.21
CA GLY A 196 -0.82 20.74 19.84
C GLY A 196 -0.01 19.62 20.52
N ARG A 197 -0.68 18.76 21.31
CA ARG A 197 -0.03 17.60 21.94
C ARG A 197 0.52 16.62 20.91
N MET A 198 -0.25 16.29 19.87
CA MET A 198 0.18 15.40 18.79
C MET A 198 1.41 15.95 18.05
N HIS A 199 1.45 17.27 17.81
CA HIS A 199 2.62 17.91 17.21
C HIS A 199 3.85 17.76 18.11
N LYS A 200 3.72 18.00 19.43
CA LYS A 200 4.82 17.84 20.39
C LYS A 200 5.36 16.40 20.38
N HIS A 201 4.49 15.41 20.49
CA HIS A 201 4.89 14.00 20.45
C HIS A 201 5.63 13.63 19.16
N LEU A 202 5.16 14.09 18.00
CA LEU A 202 5.83 13.84 16.73
C LEU A 202 7.21 14.51 16.64
N VAL A 203 7.41 15.67 17.28
CA VAL A 203 8.74 16.32 17.37
C VAL A 203 9.67 15.52 18.26
N ASP A 204 9.18 15.05 19.40
CA ASP A 204 9.98 14.29 20.36
C ASP A 204 10.38 12.93 19.78
N SER A 205 9.47 12.24 19.07
CA SER A 205 9.76 10.97 18.38
C SER A 205 10.74 11.12 17.22
N ALA A 206 10.75 12.27 16.52
CA ALA A 206 11.70 12.54 15.43
C ALA A 206 13.12 12.87 15.92
N ARG A 207 13.29 13.21 17.20
CA ARG A 207 14.60 13.48 17.82
C ARG A 207 15.24 12.25 18.44
N ALA A 208 14.44 11.20 18.67
CA ALA A 208 14.87 9.95 19.30
C ALA A 208 15.14 8.82 18.28
N ALA A 209 14.82 9.04 17.01
CA ALA A 209 15.10 8.15 15.87
C ALA A 209 16.26 8.71 15.05
#